data_AF-A0A8T3V8D3-F1
#
_entry.id   AF-A0A8T3V8D3-F1
#
_cell.length_a   1.000
_cell.length_b   1.000
_cell.length_c   1.000
_cell.angle_alpha   90.00
_cell.angle_beta   90.00
_cell.angle_gamma   90.00
#
_symmetry.space_group_name_H-M   'P 1'
#
loop_
_entity.id
_entity.type
_entity.pdbx_description
1 polymer ?
#
loop_
_entity_poly.entity_id
_entity_poly.type
_entity_poly.pdbx_seq_one_letter_code
_entity_poly.pdbx_strand_id
1 'polypeptide(L)'
;MKLKSKLIFILVFLLISINVAYANDVNQTELTADDVTNESSVEVPILKDNSSLDSDNSSQKSHPVISIDSTKVKSKDTLKIDLKDCNGTALPFKSFKASINNKDYKLSTNSKGVMVLNINLPAGNYNLKISVGEDDNFTSFSKTFKITVSKLSTSIKKYSNFVLNNNYFYAYLKDGKDNGVASKKVSVKVNGKTFSRKTDKNGRIALKIKSSSKIITLRCKFDGDRYYKASSKKISFYVNQFTSIKIGNSRLLTNGFVRVYLNDATKSKIWKKTIKITIGNKRFSKKTNSEGIVVIKPKMSVGKYKITASFGKYYTSKIIRCFNGNVKDPLKEAIPLRNGVPDIDVMPGNFVWADGSGTYTLTKAQYREVLKRDSYCLFLNNKLTKYTFFKTKSHPKTNHLIKREKWNVIEKAINQKLVDANKQGYWPGSITVSLKGKSYSYPEIRDWQDTSYTCGPTSCSMCSQVLKNYLCESYLAKHSGTTRADGTTCSGMVKALEKENFICTLFYRNSFSKALNELKKGGCAVVFHAKHHYVAILDISKDGKKVLVSNSYGSYDDIPSKWLTVEYMKTRYYKNYDDGLIVRLNYKLSKNVQNQINSYYSSMAPNWDAHNIHEVVS
;
A
#
# COMPACT_ATOMS: atom_id res chain seq x y z
N MET A 1 -36.56 39.40 17.92
CA MET A 1 -35.12 39.61 17.60
C MET A 1 -34.51 38.28 17.15
N LYS A 2 -33.68 38.31 16.10
CA LYS A 2 -33.27 37.19 15.23
C LYS A 2 -32.17 36.25 15.80
N LEU A 3 -32.01 35.13 15.07
CA LEU A 3 -30.91 34.11 14.95
C LEU A 3 -31.06 32.85 15.82
N LYS A 4 -31.47 31.68 15.28
CA LYS A 4 -30.95 30.78 14.21
C LYS A 4 -29.81 29.82 14.62
N SER A 5 -30.17 28.52 14.58
CA SER A 5 -29.42 27.40 13.99
C SER A 5 -28.26 26.77 14.76
N LYS A 6 -28.57 25.67 15.47
CA LYS A 6 -27.60 24.60 15.84
C LYS A 6 -27.55 23.58 14.68
N LEU A 7 -26.40 23.45 14.04
CA LEU A 7 -26.14 22.41 13.05
C LEU A 7 -25.44 21.23 13.73
N ILE A 8 -26.14 20.09 13.83
CA ILE A 8 -25.62 18.81 14.30
C ILE A 8 -24.97 18.11 13.10
N PHE A 9 -23.70 17.73 13.20
CA PHE A 9 -23.02 16.89 12.22
C PHE A 9 -23.05 15.43 12.70
N ILE A 10 -23.90 14.62 12.08
CA ILE A 10 -23.86 13.15 12.15
C ILE A 10 -22.96 12.67 11.00
N LEU A 11 -21.93 11.88 11.32
CA LEU A 11 -20.98 11.32 10.36
C LEU A 11 -21.30 9.82 10.19
N VAL A 12 -22.03 9.45 9.14
CA VAL A 12 -22.23 8.04 8.74
C VAL A 12 -21.21 7.70 7.66
N PHE A 13 -20.37 6.70 7.92
CA PHE A 13 -19.47 6.10 6.93
C PHE A 13 -20.20 4.94 6.25
N LEU A 14 -20.50 5.07 4.95
CA LEU A 14 -20.88 3.95 4.10
C LEU A 14 -19.67 3.59 3.22
N LEU A 15 -19.15 2.38 3.38
CA LEU A 15 -18.12 1.78 2.53
C LEU A 15 -18.83 1.13 1.34
N ILE A 16 -18.59 1.64 0.12
CA ILE A 16 -18.90 0.92 -1.11
C ILE A 16 -17.56 0.63 -1.80
N SER A 17 -17.24 -0.65 -1.91
CA SER A 17 -16.17 -1.22 -2.72
C SER A 17 -16.52 -1.07 -4.21
N ILE A 18 -15.63 -0.45 -5.00
CA ILE A 18 -15.75 -0.39 -6.46
C ILE A 18 -14.73 -1.34 -7.06
N ASN A 19 -15.21 -2.38 -7.74
CA ASN A 19 -14.42 -3.20 -8.66
C ASN A 19 -14.09 -2.36 -9.91
N VAL A 20 -12.82 -2.37 -10.31
CA VAL A 20 -12.33 -1.73 -11.52
C VAL A 20 -12.49 -2.73 -12.67
N ALA A 21 -13.42 -2.46 -13.59
CA ALA A 21 -13.43 -3.09 -14.90
C ALA A 21 -12.75 -2.14 -15.90
N TYR A 22 -11.72 -2.65 -16.57
CA TYR A 22 -11.11 -2.05 -17.76
C TYR A 22 -12.13 -2.12 -18.90
N ALA A 23 -12.44 -0.99 -19.54
CA ALA A 23 -13.14 -0.99 -20.82
C ALA A 23 -12.12 -0.64 -21.91
N ASN A 24 -11.80 -1.66 -22.72
CA ASN A 24 -11.13 -1.51 -24.01
C ASN A 24 -12.15 -1.06 -25.06
N ASP A 25 -11.67 -0.31 -26.06
CA ASP A 25 -12.30 -0.12 -27.36
C ASP A 25 -12.81 -1.45 -27.93
N VAL A 26 -14.01 -1.47 -28.54
CA VAL A 26 -14.32 -2.15 -29.82
C VAL A 26 -15.70 -1.67 -30.32
N ASN A 27 -15.74 -1.24 -31.58
CA ASN A 27 -16.92 -1.13 -32.43
C ASN A 27 -17.46 -2.53 -32.75
N GLN A 28 -18.75 -2.82 -32.51
CA GLN A 28 -19.59 -3.62 -33.41
C GLN A 28 -21.01 -3.72 -32.83
N THR A 29 -22.00 -3.32 -33.63
CA THR A 29 -23.39 -3.74 -33.50
C THR A 29 -23.60 -4.92 -34.44
N GLU A 30 -23.95 -6.07 -33.90
CA GLU A 30 -24.61 -7.15 -34.63
C GLU A 30 -25.97 -7.43 -34.00
N LEU A 31 -26.95 -7.56 -34.89
CA LEU A 31 -28.31 -8.01 -34.65
C LEU A 31 -28.30 -9.51 -34.35
N THR A 32 -29.27 -9.98 -33.56
CA THR A 32 -30.01 -11.21 -33.88
C THR A 32 -31.28 -11.25 -33.02
N ALA A 33 -32.37 -11.60 -33.71
CA ALA A 33 -33.66 -11.93 -33.14
C ALA A 33 -33.59 -13.31 -32.45
N ASP A 34 -34.46 -13.54 -31.47
CA ASP A 34 -35.13 -14.84 -31.22
C ASP A 34 -36.23 -14.63 -30.16
N ASP A 35 -37.41 -14.34 -30.68
CA ASP A 35 -38.61 -15.17 -30.66
C ASP A 35 -39.21 -15.81 -29.37
N VAL A 36 -40.54 -15.63 -29.34
CA VAL A 36 -41.68 -16.38 -28.76
C VAL A 36 -42.02 -16.44 -27.25
N THR A 37 -43.33 -16.16 -27.06
CA THR A 37 -44.30 -16.53 -26.00
C THR A 37 -44.28 -15.67 -24.73
N ASN A 38 -45.41 -15.19 -24.18
CA ASN A 38 -46.77 -15.70 -24.25
C ASN A 38 -47.82 -14.59 -23.98
N GLU A 39 -49.05 -14.87 -24.43
CA GLU A 39 -50.20 -13.97 -24.61
C GLU A 39 -50.92 -13.44 -23.34
N SER A 40 -51.84 -12.51 -23.65
CA SER A 40 -53.09 -12.12 -22.98
C SER A 40 -53.02 -10.96 -21.97
N SER A 41 -53.91 -9.97 -21.96
CA SER A 41 -54.95 -9.47 -22.87
C SER A 41 -55.57 -8.28 -22.15
N VAL A 42 -55.67 -7.07 -22.71
CA VAL A 42 -56.78 -6.12 -22.45
C VAL A 42 -56.95 -5.20 -23.66
N GLU A 43 -58.20 -5.03 -24.06
CA GLU A 43 -58.76 -4.49 -25.30
C GLU A 43 -58.57 -3.00 -25.58
N VAL A 44 -58.75 -2.70 -26.86
CA VAL A 44 -58.86 -1.41 -27.55
C VAL A 44 -60.35 -1.12 -27.84
N PRO A 45 -60.75 0.14 -28.03
CA PRO A 45 -61.75 0.46 -29.06
C PRO A 45 -61.21 1.58 -29.99
N ILE A 46 -60.80 1.28 -31.23
CA ILE A 46 -61.53 1.23 -32.51
C ILE A 46 -62.24 2.55 -32.85
N LEU A 47 -61.77 3.23 -33.90
CA LEU A 47 -62.56 3.83 -35.00
C LEU A 47 -61.65 3.91 -36.25
N LYS A 48 -61.81 2.99 -37.21
CA LYS A 48 -62.55 3.10 -38.50
C LYS A 48 -61.70 3.66 -39.65
N ASP A 49 -61.34 2.74 -40.54
CA ASP A 49 -60.91 2.97 -41.92
C ASP A 49 -62.07 3.38 -42.84
N ASN A 50 -61.74 4.18 -43.85
CA ASN A 50 -62.20 4.14 -45.25
C ASN A 50 -61.73 5.45 -45.91
N SER A 51 -61.19 5.52 -47.11
CA SER A 51 -61.02 4.57 -48.21
C SER A 51 -60.18 5.29 -49.27
N SER A 52 -59.31 4.54 -49.95
CA SER A 52 -58.83 4.68 -51.34
C SER A 52 -58.77 6.06 -52.02
N LEU A 53 -57.64 6.35 -52.67
CA LEU A 53 -57.56 6.42 -54.14
C LEU A 53 -56.15 6.86 -54.59
N ASP A 54 -55.63 6.09 -55.54
CA ASP A 54 -54.41 6.36 -56.29
C ASP A 54 -54.44 7.72 -56.97
N SER A 55 -53.28 8.40 -56.95
CA SER A 55 -52.83 9.18 -58.09
C SER A 55 -51.30 9.14 -58.13
N ASP A 56 -50.80 8.54 -59.21
CA ASP A 56 -49.43 8.68 -59.68
C ASP A 56 -49.09 10.18 -59.77
N ASN A 57 -48.33 10.65 -58.79
CA ASN A 57 -47.64 11.93 -58.86
C ASN A 57 -46.16 11.61 -59.02
N SER A 58 -45.60 11.98 -60.16
CA SER A 58 -44.18 11.88 -60.45
C SER A 58 -43.39 12.30 -59.22
N SER A 59 -42.56 11.41 -58.67
CA SER A 59 -41.73 11.69 -57.51
C SER A 59 -40.68 12.75 -57.87
N GLN A 60 -41.06 14.02 -57.80
CA GLN A 60 -40.13 15.14 -57.87
C GLN A 60 -39.27 15.06 -56.60
N LYS A 61 -38.08 14.47 -56.74
CA LYS A 61 -37.09 14.43 -55.67
C LYS A 61 -36.81 15.87 -55.21
N SER A 62 -36.96 16.13 -53.92
CA SER A 62 -36.78 17.47 -53.35
C SER A 62 -35.36 17.63 -52.78
N HIS A 63 -34.96 18.86 -52.42
CA HIS A 63 -33.74 19.08 -51.63
C HIS A 63 -34.08 19.10 -50.13
N PRO A 64 -33.33 18.37 -49.28
CA PRO A 64 -33.52 18.45 -47.85
C PRO A 64 -33.06 19.81 -47.29
N VAL A 65 -33.77 20.32 -46.29
CA VAL A 65 -33.44 21.55 -45.57
C VAL A 65 -32.48 21.22 -44.42
N ILE A 66 -31.26 21.74 -44.50
CA ILE A 66 -30.24 21.63 -43.46
C ILE A 66 -30.17 22.93 -42.67
N SER A 67 -30.23 22.83 -41.34
CA SER A 67 -30.01 23.94 -40.41
C SER A 67 -29.14 23.53 -39.23
N ILE A 68 -28.52 24.51 -38.58
CA ILE A 68 -27.70 24.32 -37.37
C ILE A 68 -28.22 25.20 -36.26
N ASP A 69 -28.11 24.73 -35.02
CA ASP A 69 -28.61 25.45 -33.84
C ASP A 69 -27.78 26.69 -33.50
N SER A 70 -26.51 26.74 -33.88
CA SER A 70 -25.66 27.93 -33.69
C SER A 70 -24.47 28.02 -34.64
N THR A 71 -24.12 29.24 -35.06
CA THR A 71 -22.85 29.51 -35.75
C THR A 71 -21.69 29.77 -34.79
N LYS A 72 -21.94 29.85 -33.47
CA LYS A 72 -20.92 30.09 -32.44
C LYS A 72 -20.91 28.95 -31.42
N VAL A 73 -19.85 28.16 -31.41
CA VAL A 73 -19.71 26.98 -30.54
C VAL A 73 -18.42 27.06 -29.72
N LYS A 74 -18.37 26.38 -28.58
CA LYS A 74 -17.14 26.26 -27.78
C LYS A 74 -16.38 25.00 -28.18
N SER A 75 -15.06 25.03 -28.05
CA SER A 75 -14.26 23.81 -28.18
C SER A 75 -14.74 22.74 -27.19
N LYS A 76 -14.66 21.45 -27.56
CA LYS A 76 -15.17 20.30 -26.78
C LYS A 76 -16.67 20.36 -26.46
N ASP A 77 -17.43 21.21 -27.15
CA ASP A 77 -18.89 21.26 -27.06
C ASP A 77 -19.53 20.56 -28.25
N THR A 78 -20.86 20.48 -28.24
CA THR A 78 -21.63 19.87 -29.32
C THR A 78 -22.36 20.91 -30.16
N LEU A 79 -22.45 20.68 -31.46
CA LEU A 79 -23.28 21.44 -32.39
C LEU A 79 -24.45 20.56 -32.84
N LYS A 80 -25.69 21.06 -32.79
CA LYS A 80 -26.84 20.31 -33.31
C LYS A 80 -27.12 20.70 -34.76
N ILE A 81 -27.48 19.70 -35.54
CA ILE A 81 -27.78 19.84 -36.96
C ILE A 81 -29.13 19.18 -37.19
N ASP A 82 -30.07 19.94 -37.76
CA ASP A 82 -31.42 19.49 -38.07
C ASP A 82 -31.55 19.26 -39.57
N LEU A 83 -32.14 18.13 -39.94
CA LEU A 83 -32.44 17.74 -41.31
C LEU A 83 -33.95 17.55 -41.47
N LYS A 84 -34.53 18.31 -42.41
CA LYS A 84 -35.97 18.32 -42.68
C LYS A 84 -36.23 18.20 -44.18
N ASP A 85 -37.43 17.79 -44.57
CA ASP A 85 -37.90 17.92 -45.95
C ASP A 85 -38.23 19.39 -46.29
N CYS A 86 -38.64 19.64 -47.53
CA CYS A 86 -39.05 20.98 -47.99
C CYS A 86 -40.30 21.53 -47.26
N ASN A 87 -41.12 20.65 -46.67
CA ASN A 87 -42.33 20.99 -45.92
C ASN A 87 -42.04 21.21 -44.41
N GLY A 88 -40.79 21.03 -43.97
CA GLY A 88 -40.38 21.20 -42.58
C GLY A 88 -40.56 19.95 -41.69
N THR A 89 -40.95 18.82 -42.26
CA THR A 89 -41.04 17.52 -41.59
C THR A 89 -39.65 16.98 -41.29
N ALA A 90 -39.44 16.42 -40.09
CA ALA A 90 -38.16 15.83 -39.71
C ALA A 90 -37.80 14.62 -40.58
N LEU A 91 -36.52 14.48 -40.94
CA LEU A 91 -36.01 13.33 -41.68
C LEU A 91 -35.23 12.39 -40.75
N PRO A 92 -35.87 11.36 -40.17
CA PRO A 92 -35.24 10.47 -39.21
C PRO A 92 -34.33 9.42 -39.88
N PHE A 93 -33.29 8.98 -39.15
CA PHE A 93 -32.37 7.91 -39.51
C PHE A 93 -31.67 8.05 -40.87
N LYS A 94 -31.56 9.28 -41.40
CA LYS A 94 -30.87 9.58 -42.65
C LYS A 94 -29.39 9.77 -42.42
N SER A 95 -28.57 9.06 -43.21
CA SER A 95 -27.12 9.12 -43.16
C SER A 95 -26.56 10.24 -44.03
N PHE A 96 -25.56 10.96 -43.53
CA PHE A 96 -24.89 12.01 -44.28
C PHE A 96 -23.45 12.25 -43.81
N LYS A 97 -22.73 13.10 -44.56
CA LYS A 97 -21.32 13.41 -44.35
C LYS A 97 -21.17 14.85 -43.88
N ALA A 98 -20.58 15.05 -42.71
CA ALA A 98 -20.12 16.35 -42.23
C ALA A 98 -18.60 16.47 -42.40
N SER A 99 -18.15 17.51 -43.09
CA SER A 99 -16.73 17.79 -43.32
C SER A 99 -16.34 19.12 -42.68
N ILE A 100 -15.38 19.08 -41.76
CA ILE A 100 -14.83 20.26 -41.12
C ILE A 100 -13.33 20.08 -40.89
N ASN A 101 -12.53 21.08 -41.29
CA ASN A 101 -11.06 21.04 -41.17
C ASN A 101 -10.44 19.78 -41.82
N ASN A 102 -10.85 19.46 -43.05
CA ASN A 102 -10.42 18.28 -43.82
C ASN A 102 -10.63 16.93 -43.13
N LYS A 103 -11.53 16.88 -42.14
CA LYS A 103 -11.95 15.65 -41.48
C LYS A 103 -13.42 15.41 -41.73
N ASP A 104 -13.72 14.18 -42.12
CA ASP A 104 -15.06 13.71 -42.45
C ASP A 104 -15.66 12.91 -41.30
N TYR A 105 -16.93 13.17 -41.03
CA TYR A 105 -17.74 12.50 -40.02
C TYR A 105 -18.97 11.91 -40.72
N LYS A 106 -19.10 10.59 -40.70
CA LYS A 106 -20.33 9.90 -41.09
C LYS A 106 -21.28 9.92 -39.90
N LEU A 107 -22.46 10.47 -40.09
CA LEU A 107 -23.43 10.67 -39.02
C LEU A 107 -24.84 10.35 -39.55
N SER A 108 -25.76 10.03 -38.65
CA SER A 108 -27.17 9.76 -38.99
C SER A 108 -28.11 10.54 -38.06
N THR A 109 -29.25 10.99 -38.56
CA THR A 109 -30.28 11.67 -37.73
C THR A 109 -30.98 10.70 -36.79
N ASN A 110 -31.43 11.18 -35.63
CA ASN A 110 -32.31 10.42 -34.73
C ASN A 110 -33.78 10.46 -35.21
N SER A 111 -34.70 9.87 -34.42
CA SER A 111 -36.14 9.85 -34.71
C SER A 111 -36.81 11.23 -34.86
N LYS A 112 -36.13 12.32 -34.48
CA LYS A 112 -36.60 13.69 -34.60
C LYS A 112 -35.90 14.48 -35.73
N GLY A 113 -35.13 13.80 -36.59
CA GLY A 113 -34.37 14.46 -37.65
C GLY A 113 -33.17 15.27 -37.16
N VAL A 114 -32.74 15.07 -35.91
CA VAL A 114 -31.66 15.84 -35.27
C VAL A 114 -30.41 15.00 -35.16
N MET A 115 -29.25 15.63 -35.28
CA MET A 115 -27.98 15.03 -34.90
C MET A 115 -27.06 15.95 -34.11
N VAL A 116 -26.02 15.36 -33.53
CA VAL A 116 -25.09 16.03 -32.63
C VAL A 116 -23.65 15.80 -33.10
N LEU A 117 -22.96 16.87 -33.49
CA LEU A 117 -21.56 16.85 -33.87
C LEU A 117 -20.67 17.35 -32.71
N ASN A 118 -19.72 16.53 -32.27
CA ASN A 118 -18.74 16.90 -31.24
C ASN A 118 -17.62 17.81 -31.82
N ILE A 119 -17.57 19.08 -31.40
CA ILE A 119 -16.61 20.07 -31.91
C ILE A 119 -15.30 20.03 -31.13
N ASN A 120 -14.38 19.15 -31.54
CA ASN A 120 -13.07 18.97 -30.92
C ASN A 120 -11.96 19.84 -31.56
N LEU A 121 -12.26 21.10 -31.89
CA LEU A 121 -11.36 21.98 -32.67
C LEU A 121 -10.75 23.10 -31.81
N PRO A 122 -9.53 23.58 -32.14
CA PRO A 122 -8.99 24.83 -31.60
C PRO A 122 -9.92 26.02 -31.84
N ALA A 123 -9.71 27.13 -31.13
CA ALA A 123 -10.45 28.34 -31.43
C ALA A 123 -10.07 28.90 -32.81
N GLY A 124 -11.07 29.27 -33.60
CA GLY A 124 -10.92 29.70 -34.99
C GLY A 124 -12.23 29.72 -35.76
N ASN A 125 -12.17 30.12 -37.02
CA ASN A 125 -13.30 30.09 -37.94
C ASN A 125 -13.16 28.88 -38.88
N TYR A 126 -14.25 28.15 -39.08
CA TYR A 126 -14.26 26.91 -39.84
C TYR A 126 -15.44 26.87 -40.80
N ASN A 127 -15.23 26.26 -41.96
CA ASN A 127 -16.30 25.90 -42.88
C ASN A 127 -16.75 24.47 -42.54
N LEU A 128 -18.00 24.33 -42.10
CA LEU A 128 -18.68 23.05 -41.90
C LEU A 128 -19.52 22.75 -43.14
N LYS A 129 -19.07 21.82 -43.98
CA LYS A 129 -19.83 21.34 -45.13
C LYS A 129 -20.63 20.11 -44.73
N ILE A 130 -21.94 20.13 -44.95
CA ILE A 130 -22.83 18.98 -44.77
C ILE A 130 -23.27 18.53 -46.15
N SER A 131 -23.08 17.25 -46.47
CA SER A 131 -23.44 16.63 -47.75
C SER A 131 -24.36 15.44 -47.50
N VAL A 132 -25.55 15.47 -48.11
CA VAL A 132 -26.55 14.39 -48.12
C VAL A 132 -26.49 13.72 -49.49
N GLY A 133 -26.42 12.39 -49.51
CA GLY A 133 -26.41 11.61 -50.74
C GLY A 133 -27.78 11.60 -51.43
N GLU A 134 -27.81 11.15 -52.68
CA GLU A 134 -29.08 10.90 -53.39
C GLU A 134 -29.77 9.65 -52.83
N ASP A 135 -31.09 9.68 -52.74
CA ASP A 135 -31.95 8.52 -52.49
C ASP A 135 -33.26 8.62 -53.28
N ASP A 136 -34.23 7.74 -53.00
CA ASP A 136 -35.52 7.70 -53.71
C ASP A 136 -36.34 9.00 -53.55
N ASN A 137 -36.10 9.77 -52.49
CA ASN A 137 -36.88 10.96 -52.13
C ASN A 137 -36.12 12.28 -52.35
N PHE A 138 -34.77 12.25 -52.38
CA PHE A 138 -33.93 13.45 -52.46
C PHE A 138 -32.80 13.32 -53.47
N THR A 139 -32.53 14.39 -54.22
CA THR A 139 -31.27 14.51 -54.99
C THR A 139 -30.12 14.87 -54.05
N SER A 140 -28.89 14.55 -54.46
CA SER A 140 -27.71 14.88 -53.66
C SER A 140 -27.61 16.39 -53.40
N PHE A 141 -27.48 16.78 -52.13
CA PHE A 141 -27.45 18.19 -51.75
C PHE A 141 -26.33 18.46 -50.74
N SER A 142 -25.70 19.64 -50.82
CA SER A 142 -24.72 20.06 -49.82
C SER A 142 -24.85 21.51 -49.42
N LYS A 143 -24.63 21.79 -48.14
CA LYS A 143 -24.70 23.14 -47.57
C LYS A 143 -23.47 23.40 -46.70
N THR A 144 -22.89 24.59 -46.84
CA THR A 144 -21.72 25.00 -46.04
C THR A 144 -22.10 26.09 -45.06
N PHE A 145 -21.77 25.89 -43.79
CA PHE A 145 -21.93 26.85 -42.71
C PHE A 145 -20.58 27.39 -42.26
N LYS A 146 -20.49 28.70 -42.04
CA LYS A 146 -19.35 29.32 -41.35
C LYS A 146 -19.61 29.26 -39.85
N ILE A 147 -18.78 28.51 -39.11
CA ILE A 147 -18.87 28.41 -37.65
C ILE A 147 -17.62 28.99 -36.99
N THR A 148 -17.82 29.69 -35.87
CA THR A 148 -16.74 30.21 -35.03
C THR A 148 -16.63 29.36 -33.77
N VAL A 149 -15.47 28.74 -33.57
CA VAL A 149 -15.14 27.97 -32.37
C VAL A 149 -14.40 28.87 -31.38
N SER A 150 -14.89 28.94 -30.15
CA SER A 150 -14.29 29.73 -29.07
C SER A 150 -13.59 28.86 -28.02
N LYS A 151 -12.58 29.41 -27.34
CA LYS A 151 -11.88 28.70 -26.26
C LYS A 151 -12.78 28.44 -25.06
N LEU A 152 -12.63 27.28 -24.43
CA LEU A 152 -13.29 26.96 -23.16
C LEU A 152 -12.67 27.74 -22.00
N SER A 153 -13.52 28.32 -21.17
CA SER A 153 -13.08 28.88 -19.89
C SER A 153 -12.53 27.79 -18.98
N THR A 154 -11.50 28.12 -18.20
CA THR A 154 -10.96 27.24 -17.16
C THR A 154 -11.01 27.92 -15.81
N SER A 155 -11.02 27.12 -14.74
CA SER A 155 -10.93 27.59 -13.37
C SER A 155 -10.01 26.67 -12.56
N ILE A 156 -9.29 27.25 -11.59
CA ILE A 156 -8.52 26.48 -10.62
C ILE A 156 -9.38 26.31 -9.36
N LYS A 157 -9.49 25.08 -8.85
CA LYS A 157 -10.24 24.76 -7.62
C LYS A 157 -9.29 24.18 -6.57
N LYS A 158 -9.49 24.57 -5.31
CA LYS A 158 -8.77 23.97 -4.17
C LYS A 158 -9.45 22.66 -3.78
N TYR A 159 -8.66 21.66 -3.38
CA TYR A 159 -9.22 20.40 -2.89
C TYR A 159 -9.74 20.49 -1.46
N SER A 160 -8.95 21.12 -0.58
CA SER A 160 -9.20 21.17 0.86
C SER A 160 -8.82 22.53 1.44
N ASN A 161 -9.37 22.85 2.61
CA ASN A 161 -9.00 24.01 3.41
C ASN A 161 -7.83 23.74 4.35
N PHE A 162 -7.35 22.50 4.43
CA PHE A 162 -6.21 22.13 5.27
C PHE A 162 -5.31 21.08 4.61
N VAL A 163 -4.06 21.03 5.05
CA VAL A 163 -3.09 19.98 4.74
C VAL A 163 -2.29 19.65 6.00
N LEU A 164 -1.94 18.38 6.21
CA LEU A 164 -0.98 18.02 7.23
C LEU A 164 0.42 18.50 6.82
N ASN A 165 1.17 19.08 7.75
CA ASN A 165 2.53 19.54 7.46
C ASN A 165 3.40 18.38 6.94
N ASN A 166 4.24 18.60 5.93
CA ASN A 166 5.02 17.57 5.23
C ASN A 166 4.17 16.57 4.41
N ASN A 167 2.95 16.96 4.00
CA ASN A 167 2.07 16.20 3.10
C ASN A 167 1.74 16.99 1.82
N TYR A 168 1.09 16.36 0.84
CA TYR A 168 0.72 16.98 -0.43
C TYR A 168 -0.59 17.77 -0.32
N PHE A 169 -0.57 19.01 -0.79
CA PHE A 169 -1.76 19.79 -1.09
C PHE A 169 -2.15 19.57 -2.56
N TYR A 170 -3.45 19.47 -2.82
CA TYR A 170 -3.99 19.24 -4.15
C TYR A 170 -4.85 20.43 -4.62
N ALA A 171 -4.72 20.75 -5.90
CA ALA A 171 -5.60 21.67 -6.61
C ALA A 171 -6.01 21.05 -7.95
N TYR A 172 -7.09 21.54 -8.56
CA TYR A 172 -7.62 21.03 -9.82
C TYR A 172 -7.77 22.14 -10.83
N LEU A 173 -7.35 21.90 -12.07
CA LEU A 173 -7.69 22.70 -13.24
C LEU A 173 -8.93 22.09 -13.90
N LYS A 174 -10.01 22.86 -13.94
CA LYS A 174 -11.33 22.43 -14.41
C LYS A 174 -11.81 23.31 -15.56
N ASP A 175 -12.54 22.76 -16.50
CA ASP A 175 -13.21 23.54 -17.56
C ASP A 175 -14.53 24.16 -17.05
N GLY A 176 -15.26 24.86 -17.94
CA GLY A 176 -16.55 25.47 -17.63
C GLY A 176 -17.67 24.49 -17.29
N LYS A 177 -17.49 23.19 -17.52
CA LYS A 177 -18.43 22.10 -17.21
C LYS A 177 -17.95 21.25 -16.01
N ASP A 178 -16.92 21.71 -15.30
CA ASP A 178 -16.25 21.03 -14.17
C ASP A 178 -15.50 19.73 -14.52
N ASN A 179 -15.20 19.49 -15.81
CA ASN A 179 -14.37 18.39 -16.25
C ASN A 179 -12.88 18.68 -15.99
N GLY A 180 -12.11 17.63 -15.71
CA GLY A 180 -10.67 17.74 -15.50
C GLY A 180 -9.91 18.12 -16.77
N VAL A 181 -9.12 19.19 -16.72
CA VAL A 181 -8.27 19.57 -17.86
C VAL A 181 -6.91 18.88 -17.73
N ALA A 182 -6.76 17.74 -18.41
CA ALA A 182 -5.60 16.87 -18.29
C ALA A 182 -4.35 17.35 -19.05
N SER A 183 -3.18 16.91 -18.59
CA SER A 183 -1.88 17.10 -19.25
C SER A 183 -1.43 18.55 -19.50
N LYS A 184 -1.93 19.51 -18.71
CA LYS A 184 -1.55 20.93 -18.80
C LYS A 184 -0.56 21.32 -17.73
N LYS A 185 0.37 22.22 -18.09
CA LYS A 185 1.33 22.81 -17.15
C LYS A 185 0.65 23.93 -16.35
N VAL A 186 0.68 23.82 -15.04
CA VAL A 186 0.23 24.86 -14.09
C VAL A 186 1.43 25.33 -13.29
N SER A 187 1.67 26.64 -13.30
CA SER A 187 2.68 27.30 -12.48
C SER A 187 2.14 27.53 -11.07
N VAL A 188 2.88 27.13 -10.04
CA VAL A 188 2.49 27.25 -8.63
C VAL A 188 3.59 27.99 -7.87
N LYS A 189 3.29 29.22 -7.42
CA LYS A 189 4.20 30.04 -6.61
C LYS A 189 3.86 29.93 -5.13
N VAL A 190 4.84 29.58 -4.30
CA VAL A 190 4.75 29.49 -2.83
C VAL A 190 6.07 29.91 -2.20
N ASN A 191 6.02 30.73 -1.15
CA ASN A 191 7.20 31.20 -0.40
C ASN A 191 8.36 31.70 -1.31
N GLY A 192 8.03 32.49 -2.34
CA GLY A 192 9.00 33.03 -3.30
C GLY A 192 9.45 32.05 -4.41
N LYS A 193 9.25 30.73 -4.26
CA LYS A 193 9.63 29.71 -5.26
C LYS A 193 8.48 29.39 -6.20
N THR A 194 8.80 29.11 -7.46
CA THR A 194 7.84 28.74 -8.51
C THR A 194 8.06 27.28 -8.94
N PHE A 195 6.98 26.50 -8.98
CA PHE A 195 6.98 25.10 -9.39
C PHE A 195 6.08 24.90 -10.61
N SER A 196 6.56 24.18 -11.63
CA SER A 196 5.71 23.73 -12.73
C SER A 196 5.14 22.34 -12.42
N ARG A 197 3.82 22.16 -12.55
CA ARG A 197 3.13 20.88 -12.31
C ARG A 197 2.22 20.54 -13.48
N LYS A 198 2.32 19.32 -13.98
CA LYS A 198 1.44 18.80 -15.02
C LYS A 198 0.16 18.22 -14.39
N THR A 199 -1.00 18.53 -14.94
CA THR A 199 -2.28 18.01 -14.45
C THR A 199 -2.47 16.54 -14.83
N ASP A 200 -3.01 15.72 -13.91
CA ASP A 200 -3.42 14.33 -14.19
C ASP A 200 -4.74 14.26 -14.99
N LYS A 201 -5.25 13.05 -15.25
CA LYS A 201 -6.51 12.83 -15.99
C LYS A 201 -7.73 13.56 -15.41
N ASN A 202 -7.71 13.86 -14.11
CA ASN A 202 -8.79 14.56 -13.41
C ASN A 202 -8.53 16.08 -13.30
N GLY A 203 -7.48 16.58 -13.95
CA GLY A 203 -7.05 17.97 -13.85
C GLY A 203 -6.25 18.28 -12.58
N ARG A 204 -5.85 17.28 -11.79
CA ARG A 204 -5.24 17.51 -10.46
C ARG A 204 -3.75 17.80 -10.56
N ILE A 205 -3.28 18.73 -9.73
CA ILE A 205 -1.87 18.96 -9.43
C ILE A 205 -1.59 18.70 -7.94
N ALA A 206 -0.38 18.27 -7.63
CA ALA A 206 0.07 18.00 -6.27
C ALA A 206 1.33 18.81 -5.93
N LEU A 207 1.32 19.44 -4.74
CA LEU A 207 2.49 20.15 -4.21
C LEU A 207 2.75 19.71 -2.78
N LYS A 208 3.96 19.21 -2.51
CA LYS A 208 4.37 18.84 -1.14
C LYS A 208 4.59 20.10 -0.31
N ILE A 209 3.87 20.19 0.81
CA ILE A 209 3.89 21.34 1.71
C ILE A 209 4.77 21.01 2.91
N LYS A 210 5.84 21.78 3.12
CA LYS A 210 6.69 21.71 4.32
C LYS A 210 6.87 23.12 4.86
N SER A 211 6.21 23.44 5.97
CA SER A 211 6.27 24.79 6.55
C SER A 211 6.02 24.78 8.06
N SER A 212 6.66 25.70 8.78
CA SER A 212 6.33 26.02 10.17
C SER A 212 5.10 26.92 10.30
N SER A 213 4.69 27.60 9.23
CA SER A 213 3.56 28.54 9.21
C SER A 213 2.22 27.80 9.29
N LYS A 214 1.28 28.34 10.09
CA LYS A 214 -0.09 27.79 10.25
C LYS A 214 -0.95 27.97 9.00
N ILE A 215 -0.66 28.96 8.17
CA ILE A 215 -1.39 29.26 6.94
C ILE A 215 -0.39 29.38 5.81
N ILE A 216 -0.68 28.76 4.67
CA ILE A 216 0.09 28.91 3.43
C ILE A 216 -0.83 29.44 2.33
N THR A 217 -0.26 30.29 1.49
CA THR A 217 -0.91 30.79 0.28
C THR A 217 -0.14 30.32 -0.95
N LEU A 218 -0.84 29.67 -1.88
CA LEU A 218 -0.35 29.35 -3.22
C LEU A 218 -0.92 30.35 -4.22
N ARG A 219 -0.13 30.73 -5.23
CA ARG A 219 -0.63 31.37 -6.45
C ARG A 219 -0.48 30.38 -7.59
N CYS A 220 -1.60 29.85 -8.08
CA CYS A 220 -1.63 28.91 -9.20
C CYS A 220 -2.03 29.66 -10.48
N LYS A 221 -1.33 29.40 -11.59
CA LYS A 221 -1.60 30.01 -12.91
C LYS A 221 -1.51 28.95 -14.01
N PHE A 222 -2.52 28.92 -14.86
CA PHE A 222 -2.53 28.23 -16.15
C PHE A 222 -2.59 29.30 -17.24
N ASP A 223 -1.62 29.31 -18.14
CA ASP A 223 -1.49 30.36 -19.17
C ASP A 223 -2.48 30.19 -20.35
N GLY A 224 -3.28 29.12 -20.36
CA GLY A 224 -4.16 28.80 -21.48
C GLY A 224 -3.43 28.08 -22.62
N ASP A 225 -4.19 27.72 -23.64
CA ASP A 225 -3.66 27.21 -24.90
C ASP A 225 -4.65 27.51 -26.05
N ARG A 226 -4.51 26.84 -27.20
CA ARG A 226 -5.40 27.01 -28.36
C ARG A 226 -6.85 26.52 -28.13
N TYR A 227 -7.09 25.70 -27.11
CA TYR A 227 -8.41 25.15 -26.75
C TYR A 227 -9.00 25.83 -25.51
N TYR A 228 -8.16 26.22 -24.55
CA TYR A 228 -8.58 26.69 -23.23
C TYR A 228 -8.09 28.12 -22.95
N LYS A 229 -8.95 28.93 -22.31
CA LYS A 229 -8.57 30.24 -21.79
C LYS A 229 -7.67 30.09 -20.55
N ALA A 230 -6.80 31.07 -20.35
CA ALA A 230 -5.97 31.18 -19.15
C ALA A 230 -6.82 31.31 -17.88
N SER A 231 -6.31 30.84 -16.76
CA SER A 231 -6.93 31.03 -15.45
C SER A 231 -5.89 31.07 -14.34
N SER A 232 -6.20 31.76 -13.25
CA SER A 232 -5.34 31.81 -12.08
C SER A 232 -6.15 31.85 -10.79
N LYS A 233 -5.55 31.42 -9.68
CA LYS A 233 -6.17 31.48 -8.36
C LYS A 233 -5.15 31.58 -7.25
N LYS A 234 -5.44 32.46 -6.30
CA LYS A 234 -4.79 32.50 -4.98
C LYS A 234 -5.53 31.54 -4.05
N ILE A 235 -4.84 30.54 -3.51
CA ILE A 235 -5.40 29.51 -2.65
C ILE A 235 -4.73 29.59 -1.28
N SER A 236 -5.51 29.90 -0.24
CA SER A 236 -5.06 29.84 1.15
C SER A 236 -5.64 28.62 1.87
N PHE A 237 -4.82 27.94 2.67
CA PHE A 237 -5.22 26.80 3.48
C PHE A 237 -4.41 26.69 4.78
N TYR A 238 -4.96 25.97 5.74
CA TYR A 238 -4.34 25.72 7.04
C TYR A 238 -3.35 24.55 6.97
N VAL A 239 -2.21 24.69 7.64
CA VAL A 239 -1.24 23.61 7.82
C VAL A 239 -1.40 23.05 9.22
N ASN A 240 -1.98 21.86 9.31
CA ASN A 240 -2.11 21.12 10.55
C ASN A 240 -0.75 20.57 10.97
N GLN A 241 -0.29 20.96 12.16
CA GLN A 241 0.95 20.46 12.75
C GLN A 241 0.68 19.11 13.42
N PHE A 242 1.60 18.15 13.29
CA PHE A 242 1.46 16.78 13.78
C PHE A 242 1.61 16.59 15.30
N THR A 243 1.82 17.67 16.05
CA THR A 243 2.08 17.59 17.50
C THR A 243 0.88 16.99 18.23
N SER A 244 1.10 15.87 18.94
CA SER A 244 0.06 15.19 19.71
C SER A 244 0.63 14.67 21.02
N ILE A 245 -0.20 14.65 22.07
CA ILE A 245 0.14 14.10 23.38
C ILE A 245 -0.83 12.97 23.72
N LYS A 246 -0.32 11.84 24.22
CA LYS A 246 -1.11 10.64 24.55
C LYS A 246 -0.68 10.06 25.89
N ILE A 247 -1.65 9.67 26.71
CA ILE A 247 -1.45 8.77 27.85
C ILE A 247 -1.50 7.33 27.34
N GLY A 248 -0.41 6.58 27.50
CA GLY A 248 -0.27 5.23 26.98
C GLY A 248 -1.04 4.17 27.77
N ASN A 249 -1.20 4.39 29.07
CA ASN A 249 -1.78 3.38 29.97
C ASN A 249 -3.25 3.14 29.70
N SER A 250 -3.70 1.89 29.88
CA SER A 250 -5.12 1.53 29.94
C SER A 250 -5.63 1.39 31.38
N ARG A 251 -4.76 0.95 32.28
CA ARG A 251 -4.95 0.84 33.73
C ARG A 251 -3.62 1.09 34.44
N LEU A 252 -3.62 1.14 35.77
CA LEU A 252 -2.44 1.43 36.57
C LEU A 252 -2.33 0.47 37.76
N LEU A 253 -1.17 -0.11 37.98
CA LEU A 253 -0.88 -0.82 39.24
C LEU A 253 -0.62 0.18 40.37
N THR A 254 -0.93 -0.18 41.61
CA THR A 254 -0.63 0.63 42.80
C THR A 254 0.85 1.05 42.86
N ASN A 255 1.76 0.16 42.47
CA ASN A 255 3.20 0.42 42.33
C ASN A 255 3.68 0.56 40.87
N GLY A 256 2.77 0.79 39.92
CA GLY A 256 3.03 0.83 38.48
C GLY A 256 3.57 2.15 37.95
N PHE A 257 3.67 2.24 36.62
CA PHE A 257 4.22 3.38 35.90
C PHE A 257 3.21 4.01 34.95
N VAL A 258 3.17 5.34 34.90
CA VAL A 258 2.42 6.11 33.89
C VAL A 258 3.37 6.54 32.78
N ARG A 259 2.95 6.29 31.53
CA ARG A 259 3.70 6.57 30.30
C ARG A 259 2.94 7.60 29.47
N VAL A 260 3.60 8.70 29.15
CA VAL A 260 3.08 9.76 28.30
C VAL A 260 3.97 9.91 27.08
N TYR A 261 3.36 10.04 25.91
CA TYR A 261 4.02 10.14 24.61
C TYR A 261 3.67 11.49 23.98
N LEU A 262 4.69 12.31 23.72
CA LEU A 262 4.60 13.54 22.95
C LEU A 262 5.19 13.28 21.56
N ASN A 263 4.35 13.24 20.54
CA ASN A 263 4.76 13.05 19.16
C ASN A 263 4.71 14.37 18.40
N ASP A 264 5.64 14.58 17.46
CA ASP A 264 5.67 15.73 16.54
C ASP A 264 6.33 15.30 15.23
N ALA A 265 6.18 16.11 14.19
CA ALA A 265 6.89 15.94 12.92
C ALA A 265 8.42 16.07 13.07
N THR A 266 8.92 16.83 14.07
CA THR A 266 10.37 16.98 14.31
C THR A 266 10.79 16.62 15.74
N LYS A 267 11.90 15.90 15.89
CA LYS A 267 12.42 15.47 17.21
C LYS A 267 12.83 16.66 18.11
N SER A 268 13.31 17.76 17.53
CA SER A 268 13.67 18.98 18.28
C SER A 268 12.47 19.61 19.02
N LYS A 269 11.25 19.46 18.49
CA LYS A 269 10.04 20.00 19.11
C LYS A 269 9.56 19.17 20.29
N ILE A 270 10.01 17.93 20.42
CA ILE A 270 9.62 17.02 21.49
C ILE A 270 10.75 16.68 22.46
N TRP A 271 12.00 17.07 22.18
CA TRP A 271 13.12 16.84 23.10
C TRP A 271 13.13 17.83 24.26
N LYS A 272 13.38 17.32 25.49
CA LYS A 272 13.50 18.11 26.73
C LYS A 272 12.30 19.03 27.02
N LYS A 273 11.12 18.70 26.50
CA LYS A 273 9.88 19.43 26.74
C LYS A 273 9.26 18.99 28.05
N THR A 274 8.89 19.95 28.88
CA THR A 274 8.26 19.69 30.18
C THR A 274 6.80 19.29 29.98
N ILE A 275 6.47 18.05 30.37
CA ILE A 275 5.10 17.55 30.44
C ILE A 275 4.61 17.71 31.87
N LYS A 276 3.48 18.39 32.04
CA LYS A 276 2.76 18.47 33.33
C LYS A 276 1.74 17.33 33.37
N ILE A 277 1.76 16.52 34.42
CA ILE A 277 0.90 15.34 34.58
C ILE A 277 0.15 15.44 35.91
N THR A 278 -1.17 15.28 35.91
CA THR A 278 -1.98 15.22 37.15
C THR A 278 -2.69 13.88 37.25
N ILE A 279 -2.69 13.26 38.43
CA ILE A 279 -3.34 11.98 38.71
C ILE A 279 -4.05 12.11 40.07
N GLY A 280 -5.37 12.28 40.08
CA GLY A 280 -6.08 12.69 41.29
C GLY A 280 -5.52 14.01 41.82
N ASN A 281 -5.11 14.04 43.09
CA ASN A 281 -4.52 15.22 43.73
C ASN A 281 -3.00 15.36 43.49
N LYS A 282 -2.34 14.34 42.92
CA LYS A 282 -0.89 14.35 42.69
C LYS A 282 -0.53 15.06 41.39
N ARG A 283 0.49 15.91 41.43
CA ARG A 283 1.02 16.65 40.28
C ARG A 283 2.49 16.28 40.05
N PHE A 284 2.85 16.06 38.79
CA PHE A 284 4.19 15.71 38.34
C PHE A 284 4.61 16.62 37.19
N SER A 285 5.91 16.88 37.08
CA SER A 285 6.50 17.61 35.97
C SER A 285 7.77 16.88 35.54
N LYS A 286 7.86 16.47 34.27
CA LYS A 286 9.02 15.73 33.77
C LYS A 286 9.32 16.10 32.32
N LYS A 287 10.61 16.22 32.01
CA LYS A 287 11.10 16.48 30.65
C LYS A 287 11.03 15.20 29.82
N THR A 288 10.56 15.32 28.59
CA THR A 288 10.60 14.25 27.58
C THR A 288 12.03 13.85 27.22
N ASN A 289 12.22 12.57 26.92
CA ASN A 289 13.43 12.08 26.26
C ASN A 289 13.43 12.44 24.74
N SER A 290 14.43 12.00 23.97
CA SER A 290 14.62 12.46 22.57
C SER A 290 13.60 11.83 21.62
N GLU A 291 12.84 10.87 22.13
CA GLU A 291 11.71 10.23 21.50
C GLU A 291 10.36 10.80 21.96
N GLY A 292 10.34 11.82 22.83
CA GLY A 292 9.12 12.44 23.32
C GLY A 292 8.42 11.67 24.46
N ILE A 293 9.10 10.73 25.10
CA ILE A 293 8.52 9.84 26.11
C ILE A 293 8.80 10.36 27.52
N VAL A 294 7.78 10.32 28.37
CA VAL A 294 7.86 10.54 29.82
C VAL A 294 7.32 9.32 30.55
N VAL A 295 8.07 8.83 31.53
CA VAL A 295 7.64 7.75 32.43
C VAL A 295 7.75 8.21 33.88
N ILE A 296 6.69 8.05 34.67
CA ILE A 296 6.65 8.39 36.10
C ILE A 296 6.09 7.22 36.92
N LYS A 297 6.50 7.11 38.18
CA LYS A 297 5.99 6.11 39.15
C LYS A 297 5.18 6.83 40.22
N PRO A 298 3.85 6.97 40.09
CA PRO A 298 3.08 7.85 40.96
C PRO A 298 2.76 7.30 42.35
N LYS A 299 2.84 5.98 42.56
CA LYS A 299 2.39 5.23 43.75
C LYS A 299 0.95 5.61 44.15
N MET A 300 -0.04 4.86 43.68
CA MET A 300 -1.46 5.19 43.88
C MET A 300 -2.15 4.10 44.70
N SER A 301 -3.20 4.48 45.45
CA SER A 301 -4.12 3.52 46.05
C SER A 301 -5.07 2.95 44.99
N VAL A 302 -5.76 1.86 45.31
CA VAL A 302 -6.82 1.31 44.45
C VAL A 302 -7.93 2.34 44.29
N GLY A 303 -8.43 2.53 43.07
CA GLY A 303 -9.46 3.55 42.80
C GLY A 303 -9.57 3.91 41.32
N LYS A 304 -10.43 4.87 41.01
CA LYS A 304 -10.62 5.39 39.64
C LYS A 304 -10.07 6.81 39.58
N TYR A 305 -9.14 7.06 38.65
CA TYR A 305 -8.45 8.34 38.56
C TYR A 305 -8.55 8.93 37.15
N LYS A 306 -8.82 10.24 37.07
CA LYS A 306 -8.60 11.02 35.85
C LYS A 306 -7.13 11.43 35.79
N ILE A 307 -6.42 10.93 34.79
CA ILE A 307 -5.07 11.38 34.44
C ILE A 307 -5.18 12.49 33.42
N THR A 308 -4.47 13.58 33.64
CA THR A 308 -4.29 14.64 32.65
C THR A 308 -2.81 14.79 32.32
N ALA A 309 -2.49 15.08 31.06
CA ALA A 309 -1.13 15.40 30.64
C ALA A 309 -1.16 16.59 29.67
N SER A 310 -0.26 17.56 29.86
CA SER A 310 -0.20 18.74 29.02
C SER A 310 1.22 19.22 28.69
N PHE A 311 1.33 19.86 27.53
CA PHE A 311 2.52 20.53 27.02
C PHE A 311 2.08 21.77 26.21
N GLY A 312 2.31 22.98 26.73
CA GLY A 312 1.80 24.20 26.12
C GLY A 312 0.28 24.13 25.92
N LYS A 313 -0.18 24.34 24.68
CA LYS A 313 -1.60 24.21 24.30
C LYS A 313 -2.09 22.77 24.10
N TYR A 314 -1.18 21.79 24.08
CA TYR A 314 -1.54 20.39 23.84
C TYR A 314 -1.92 19.74 25.17
N TYR A 315 -3.07 19.09 25.19
CA TYR A 315 -3.67 18.51 26.38
C TYR A 315 -4.33 17.18 26.04
N THR A 316 -4.24 16.21 26.95
CA THR A 316 -5.01 14.96 26.90
C THR A 316 -5.44 14.56 28.30
N SER A 317 -6.56 13.86 28.40
CA SER A 317 -7.00 13.25 29.64
C SER A 317 -7.57 11.86 29.43
N LYS A 318 -7.41 10.99 30.43
CA LYS A 318 -7.91 9.63 30.40
C LYS A 318 -8.30 9.19 31.81
N ILE A 319 -9.48 8.59 31.94
CA ILE A 319 -9.90 7.96 33.18
C ILE A 319 -9.40 6.51 33.16
N ILE A 320 -8.69 6.09 34.21
CA ILE A 320 -8.18 4.73 34.34
C ILE A 320 -8.47 4.18 35.74
N ARG A 321 -8.63 2.85 35.83
CA ARG A 321 -8.70 2.14 37.10
C ARG A 321 -7.28 1.83 37.60
N CYS A 322 -7.02 2.17 38.86
CA CYS A 322 -5.88 1.68 39.61
C CYS A 322 -6.28 0.44 40.42
N PHE A 323 -5.47 -0.60 40.39
CA PHE A 323 -5.75 -1.90 41.02
C PHE A 323 -4.49 -2.46 41.68
N ASN A 324 -4.67 -3.34 42.65
CA ASN A 324 -3.55 -3.95 43.36
C ASN A 324 -2.78 -4.92 42.44
N GLY A 325 -1.46 -4.94 42.59
CA GLY A 325 -0.59 -5.86 41.88
C GLY A 325 0.83 -5.33 41.76
N ASN A 326 1.72 -6.18 41.27
CA ASN A 326 3.14 -5.90 41.16
C ASN A 326 3.58 -5.76 39.71
N VAL A 327 4.59 -4.92 39.51
CA VAL A 327 5.31 -4.80 38.26
C VAL A 327 6.06 -6.10 37.97
N LYS A 328 5.94 -6.64 36.77
CA LYS A 328 6.51 -7.91 36.32
C LYS A 328 7.45 -7.69 35.13
N ASP A 329 8.70 -8.15 35.25
CA ASP A 329 9.66 -8.09 34.14
C ASP A 329 9.44 -9.30 33.21
N PRO A 330 9.11 -9.09 31.91
CA PRO A 330 8.83 -10.17 30.97
C PRO A 330 10.05 -11.07 30.67
N LEU A 331 11.26 -10.70 31.13
CA LEU A 331 12.45 -11.56 31.08
C LEU A 331 12.66 -12.40 32.33
N LYS A 332 11.88 -12.18 33.40
CA LYS A 332 12.00 -12.91 34.67
C LYS A 332 10.78 -13.78 34.96
N GLU A 333 9.60 -13.29 34.58
CA GLU A 333 8.33 -13.99 34.77
C GLU A 333 7.37 -13.66 33.63
N ALA A 334 6.40 -14.54 33.37
CA ALA A 334 5.39 -14.31 32.35
C ALA A 334 4.43 -13.17 32.75
N ILE A 335 4.09 -12.32 31.79
CA ILE A 335 3.08 -11.28 31.93
C ILE A 335 1.80 -11.63 31.13
N PRO A 336 0.62 -11.13 31.54
CA PRO A 336 -0.61 -11.36 30.81
C PRO A 336 -0.62 -10.67 29.44
N LEU A 337 -1.39 -11.25 28.52
CA LEU A 337 -1.77 -10.62 27.27
C LEU A 337 -3.15 -9.99 27.41
N ARG A 338 -3.39 -8.86 26.73
CA ARG A 338 -4.73 -8.30 26.55
C ARG A 338 -5.05 -8.23 25.08
N ASN A 339 -6.07 -8.97 24.66
CA ASN A 339 -6.48 -9.07 23.25
C ASN A 339 -5.28 -9.44 22.35
N GLY A 340 -4.44 -10.39 22.80
CA GLY A 340 -3.24 -10.82 22.09
C GLY A 340 -2.08 -9.82 22.08
N VAL A 341 -2.11 -8.77 22.91
CA VAL A 341 -1.05 -7.75 23.03
C VAL A 341 -0.40 -7.82 24.41
N PRO A 342 0.95 -7.72 24.53
CA PRO A 342 1.62 -7.70 25.82
C PRO A 342 1.10 -6.56 26.70
N ASP A 343 0.74 -6.87 27.95
CA ASP A 343 0.21 -5.89 28.88
C ASP A 343 1.33 -4.99 29.45
N ILE A 344 1.65 -3.91 28.73
CA ILE A 344 2.68 -2.96 29.17
C ILE A 344 2.34 -2.25 30.49
N ASP A 345 1.08 -2.23 30.92
CA ASP A 345 0.69 -1.57 32.18
C ASP A 345 1.24 -2.29 33.41
N VAL A 346 1.56 -3.58 33.28
CA VAL A 346 2.21 -4.37 34.34
C VAL A 346 3.73 -4.43 34.21
N MET A 347 4.30 -3.93 33.11
CA MET A 347 5.75 -3.96 32.88
C MET A 347 6.48 -2.82 33.61
N PRO A 348 7.79 -2.96 33.89
CA PRO A 348 8.58 -1.92 34.51
C PRO A 348 8.72 -0.66 33.63
N GLY A 349 9.07 0.46 34.26
CA GLY A 349 9.09 1.77 33.62
C GLY A 349 10.10 1.91 32.47
N ASN A 350 11.05 0.98 32.35
CA ASN A 350 11.97 0.92 31.22
C ASN A 350 11.37 0.27 29.96
N PHE A 351 10.17 -0.31 30.00
CA PHE A 351 9.44 -0.76 28.82
C PHE A 351 8.52 0.35 28.31
N VAL A 352 8.59 0.68 27.02
CA VAL A 352 7.75 1.67 26.35
C VAL A 352 7.32 1.15 24.99
N TRP A 353 6.23 1.66 24.42
CA TRP A 353 5.89 1.36 23.03
C TRP A 353 6.84 2.11 22.09
N ALA A 354 7.40 1.40 21.11
CA ALA A 354 8.05 2.00 19.96
C ALA A 354 7.02 2.73 19.08
N ASP A 355 7.43 3.85 18.48
CA ASP A 355 6.70 4.47 17.39
C ASP A 355 6.87 3.62 16.12
N GLY A 356 5.78 3.01 15.65
CA GLY A 356 5.77 2.19 14.44
C GLY A 356 6.09 2.94 13.14
N SER A 357 6.24 4.27 13.18
CA SER A 357 6.75 5.11 12.09
C SER A 357 8.08 5.79 12.42
N GLY A 358 8.68 5.45 13.56
CA GLY A 358 9.93 6.02 14.04
C GLY A 358 11.13 5.67 13.17
N THR A 359 12.20 6.44 13.34
CA THR A 359 13.54 6.11 12.85
C THR A 359 14.41 5.77 14.04
N TYR A 360 15.05 4.61 14.01
CA TYR A 360 15.82 4.06 15.12
C TYR A 360 17.24 3.76 14.70
N THR A 361 18.18 4.13 15.57
CA THR A 361 19.59 3.74 15.46
C THR A 361 19.90 2.73 16.56
N LEU A 362 20.44 1.57 16.19
CA LEU A 362 20.85 0.50 17.10
C LEU A 362 22.35 0.22 16.92
N THR A 363 23.04 -0.10 18.01
CA THR A 363 24.44 -0.59 17.98
C THR A 363 24.49 -2.09 17.71
N LYS A 364 25.67 -2.61 17.34
CA LYS A 364 25.94 -4.05 17.18
C LYS A 364 25.42 -4.90 18.33
N ALA A 365 25.76 -4.53 19.56
CA ALA A 365 25.33 -5.28 20.75
C ALA A 365 23.79 -5.32 20.87
N GLN A 366 23.12 -4.18 20.61
CA GLN A 366 21.68 -4.04 20.82
C GLN A 366 20.83 -4.82 19.82
N TYR A 367 21.18 -4.82 18.53
CA TYR A 367 20.41 -5.61 17.57
C TYR A 367 20.75 -7.10 17.69
N ARG A 368 22.00 -7.47 18.01
CA ARG A 368 22.37 -8.88 18.25
C ARG A 368 21.71 -9.46 19.50
N GLU A 369 21.44 -8.63 20.52
CA GLU A 369 20.64 -9.04 21.69
C GLU A 369 19.27 -9.58 21.26
N VAL A 370 18.62 -8.93 20.29
CA VAL A 370 17.31 -9.33 19.79
C VAL A 370 17.41 -10.58 18.92
N LEU A 371 18.33 -10.62 17.96
CA LEU A 371 18.54 -11.79 17.09
C LEU A 371 18.87 -13.04 17.90
N LYS A 372 19.74 -12.92 18.90
CA LYS A 372 20.10 -14.02 19.80
C LYS A 372 18.91 -14.50 20.61
N ARG A 373 18.10 -13.58 21.15
CA ARG A 373 16.87 -13.93 21.87
C ARG A 373 15.87 -14.65 20.97
N ASP A 374 15.73 -14.21 19.72
CA ASP A 374 14.84 -14.82 18.74
C ASP A 374 15.35 -16.20 18.28
N SER A 375 16.66 -16.37 18.12
CA SER A 375 17.28 -17.69 17.87
C SER A 375 17.00 -18.66 19.03
N TYR A 376 17.21 -18.23 20.27
CA TYR A 376 16.89 -19.06 21.45
C TYR A 376 15.40 -19.36 21.58
N CYS A 377 14.55 -18.42 21.16
CA CYS A 377 13.11 -18.62 21.10
C CYS A 377 12.74 -19.73 20.11
N LEU A 378 13.33 -19.72 18.91
CA LEU A 378 13.15 -20.79 17.92
C LEU A 378 13.69 -22.12 18.42
N PHE A 379 14.85 -22.14 19.08
CA PHE A 379 15.44 -23.35 19.64
C PHE A 379 14.55 -24.01 20.72
N LEU A 380 14.02 -23.21 21.66
CA LEU A 380 13.25 -23.75 22.78
C LEU A 380 11.77 -23.96 22.46
N ASN A 381 11.19 -23.15 21.57
CA ASN A 381 9.74 -23.09 21.36
C ASN A 381 9.31 -23.34 19.91
N ASN A 382 10.25 -23.59 18.99
CA ASN A 382 10.04 -23.78 17.54
C ASN A 382 9.37 -22.62 16.79
N LYS A 383 8.94 -21.58 17.49
CA LYS A 383 8.20 -20.44 16.96
C LYS A 383 8.69 -19.15 17.61
N LEU A 384 8.47 -18.05 16.92
CA LEU A 384 8.71 -16.71 17.43
C LEU A 384 7.44 -16.11 18.03
N THR A 385 7.58 -14.88 18.51
CA THR A 385 6.54 -14.09 19.17
C THR A 385 6.04 -12.96 18.27
N LYS A 386 4.76 -12.58 18.42
CA LYS A 386 4.11 -11.51 17.62
C LYS A 386 4.62 -10.12 17.99
N TYR A 387 5.26 -10.00 19.15
CA TYR A 387 5.93 -8.78 19.62
C TYR A 387 7.38 -9.09 20.02
N THR A 388 8.22 -8.06 20.00
CA THR A 388 9.58 -8.10 20.56
C THR A 388 9.89 -6.73 21.12
N PHE A 389 11.05 -6.57 21.73
CA PHE A 389 11.52 -5.27 22.18
C PHE A 389 13.01 -5.09 21.95
N PHE A 390 13.44 -3.86 21.74
CA PHE A 390 14.83 -3.54 21.46
C PHE A 390 15.26 -2.27 22.18
N LYS A 391 16.57 -2.08 22.31
CA LYS A 391 17.18 -0.85 22.82
C LYS A 391 17.74 -0.03 21.68
N THR A 392 17.77 1.29 21.86
CA THR A 392 18.30 2.21 20.85
C THR A 392 19.63 2.80 21.33
N LYS A 393 20.46 3.27 20.40
CA LYS A 393 21.73 3.94 20.72
C LYS A 393 21.52 5.13 21.67
N SER A 394 20.45 5.90 21.48
CA SER A 394 20.11 7.05 22.32
C SER A 394 19.47 6.69 23.67
N HIS A 395 18.87 5.51 23.79
CA HIS A 395 18.19 5.05 25.01
C HIS A 395 18.56 3.60 25.35
N PRO A 396 19.81 3.34 25.78
CA PRO A 396 20.32 1.97 25.98
C PRO A 396 19.68 1.24 27.16
N LYS A 397 19.00 1.96 28.06
CA LYS A 397 18.28 1.39 29.21
C LYS A 397 16.79 1.20 28.98
N THR A 398 16.27 1.55 27.79
CA THR A 398 14.84 1.50 27.46
C THR A 398 14.55 0.37 26.47
N ASN A 399 13.61 -0.50 26.82
CA ASN A 399 13.07 -1.55 25.98
C ASN A 399 11.86 -1.02 25.18
N HIS A 400 12.02 -0.89 23.87
CA HIS A 400 11.00 -0.40 22.95
C HIS A 400 10.19 -1.58 22.42
N LEU A 401 9.05 -1.84 23.03
CA LEU A 401 8.11 -2.88 22.63
C LEU A 401 7.51 -2.54 21.27
N ILE A 402 7.51 -3.51 20.36
CA ILE A 402 7.07 -3.33 18.98
C ILE A 402 6.48 -4.63 18.42
N LYS A 403 5.55 -4.50 17.46
CA LYS A 403 5.09 -5.65 16.66
C LYS A 403 6.26 -6.26 15.89
N ARG A 404 6.28 -7.58 15.79
CA ARG A 404 7.28 -8.35 15.06
C ARG A 404 7.44 -7.86 13.62
N GLU A 405 6.33 -7.57 12.94
CA GLU A 405 6.37 -7.15 11.54
C GLU A 405 7.13 -5.85 11.31
N LYS A 406 7.16 -4.98 12.32
CA LYS A 406 7.93 -3.74 12.31
C LYS A 406 9.39 -3.98 12.66
N TRP A 407 9.66 -4.88 13.61
CA TRP A 407 11.02 -5.33 13.89
C TRP A 407 11.66 -5.96 12.65
N ASN A 408 10.90 -6.72 11.87
CA ASN A 408 11.40 -7.36 10.65
C ASN A 408 11.91 -6.36 9.61
N VAL A 409 11.47 -5.09 9.64
CA VAL A 409 12.05 -4.02 8.81
C VAL A 409 13.50 -3.70 9.23
N ILE A 410 13.78 -3.73 10.55
CA ILE A 410 15.11 -3.54 11.10
C ILE A 410 15.98 -4.75 10.79
N GLU A 411 15.45 -5.94 11.05
CA GLU A 411 16.16 -7.21 10.81
C GLU A 411 16.49 -7.40 9.33
N LYS A 412 15.55 -7.11 8.42
CA LYS A 412 15.82 -7.12 6.98
C LYS A 412 16.97 -6.19 6.61
N ALA A 413 17.01 -4.97 7.17
CA ALA A 413 18.12 -4.07 6.91
C ALA A 413 19.47 -4.57 7.48
N ILE A 414 19.44 -5.34 8.58
CA ILE A 414 20.63 -6.01 9.11
C ILE A 414 21.07 -7.11 8.15
N ASN A 415 20.17 -8.03 7.80
CA ASN A 415 20.44 -9.14 6.90
C ASN A 415 21.01 -8.67 5.55
N GLN A 416 20.47 -7.60 4.96
CA GLN A 416 20.99 -7.05 3.69
C GLN A 416 22.47 -6.72 3.80
N LYS A 417 22.86 -6.02 4.86
CA LYS A 417 24.26 -5.64 5.07
C LYS A 417 25.18 -6.83 5.30
N LEU A 418 24.65 -7.89 5.91
CA LEU A 418 25.42 -9.10 6.17
C LEU A 418 25.60 -9.91 4.88
N VAL A 419 24.55 -9.99 4.04
CA VAL A 419 24.56 -10.65 2.73
C VAL A 419 25.50 -9.90 1.78
N ASP A 420 25.31 -8.60 1.62
CA ASP A 420 26.14 -7.76 0.75
C ASP A 420 27.63 -7.83 1.11
N ALA A 421 27.95 -8.00 2.40
CA ALA A 421 29.33 -8.11 2.86
C ALA A 421 29.92 -9.50 2.60
N ASN A 422 29.08 -10.54 2.60
CA ASN A 422 29.43 -11.95 2.44
C ASN A 422 30.78 -12.33 3.08
N LYS A 423 30.96 -11.93 4.34
CA LYS A 423 32.25 -12.01 5.03
C LYS A 423 32.09 -12.60 6.42
N GLN A 424 32.92 -13.59 6.72
CA GLN A 424 32.96 -14.23 8.02
C GLN A 424 33.11 -13.20 9.15
N GLY A 425 32.25 -13.31 10.18
CA GLY A 425 32.30 -12.48 11.38
C GLY A 425 31.94 -11.01 11.16
N TYR A 426 31.54 -10.61 9.96
CA TYR A 426 31.12 -9.25 9.68
C TYR A 426 29.81 -8.93 10.39
N TRP A 427 29.76 -7.78 11.07
CA TRP A 427 28.57 -7.26 11.72
C TRP A 427 28.64 -5.73 11.72
N PRO A 428 27.66 -5.01 11.15
CA PRO A 428 27.68 -3.55 11.12
C PRO A 428 27.77 -2.96 12.54
N GLY A 429 28.67 -2.01 12.77
CA GLY A 429 28.84 -1.37 14.09
C GLY A 429 27.55 -0.70 14.59
N SER A 430 26.75 -0.16 13.67
CA SER A 430 25.39 0.31 13.94
C SER A 430 24.51 0.23 12.70
N ILE A 431 23.19 0.29 12.92
CA ILE A 431 22.20 0.40 11.86
C ILE A 431 21.19 1.49 12.19
N THR A 432 20.78 2.26 11.17
CA THR A 432 19.71 3.25 11.29
C THR A 432 18.60 2.92 10.31
N VAL A 433 17.39 2.72 10.81
CA VAL A 433 16.25 2.23 10.01
C VAL A 433 15.01 3.06 10.30
N SER A 434 14.34 3.49 9.23
CA SER A 434 13.01 4.12 9.31
C SER A 434 11.90 3.09 9.10
N LEU A 435 10.95 3.05 10.03
CA LEU A 435 9.81 2.11 10.00
C LEU A 435 8.58 2.68 9.29
N LYS A 436 8.66 3.94 8.85
CA LYS A 436 7.53 4.67 8.26
C LYS A 436 7.05 4.00 6.98
N GLY A 437 5.78 3.57 6.98
CA GLY A 437 5.16 2.91 5.83
C GLY A 437 5.72 1.54 5.48
N LYS A 438 6.55 0.94 6.35
CA LYS A 438 7.16 -0.38 6.13
C LYS A 438 6.70 -1.38 7.18
N SER A 439 6.44 -2.61 6.78
CA SER A 439 6.09 -3.74 7.65
C SER A 439 6.34 -5.00 6.86
N TYR A 440 7.00 -6.00 7.45
CA TYR A 440 7.20 -7.29 6.80
C TYR A 440 6.80 -8.39 7.76
N SER A 441 5.96 -9.32 7.31
CA SER A 441 5.76 -10.60 7.98
C SER A 441 7.07 -11.37 8.10
N TYR A 442 8.03 -11.19 7.18
CA TYR A 442 9.30 -11.90 7.27
C TYR A 442 10.53 -11.03 6.95
N PRO A 443 11.65 -11.15 7.70
CA PRO A 443 12.82 -10.29 7.50
C PRO A 443 13.88 -10.84 6.53
N GLU A 444 13.76 -12.08 6.05
CA GLU A 444 14.78 -12.72 5.22
C GLU A 444 15.03 -11.97 3.90
N ILE A 445 16.27 -12.11 3.43
CA ILE A 445 16.80 -11.65 2.16
C ILE A 445 17.56 -12.81 1.56
N ARG A 446 17.40 -13.01 0.25
CA ARG A 446 18.12 -14.04 -0.47
C ARG A 446 19.61 -13.73 -0.52
N ASP A 447 20.41 -14.75 -0.25
CA ASP A 447 21.86 -14.74 -0.46
C ASP A 447 22.07 -15.19 -1.91
N TRP A 448 22.79 -14.37 -2.66
CA TRP A 448 23.02 -14.65 -4.07
C TRP A 448 24.22 -15.56 -4.17
N GLN A 449 24.05 -16.65 -4.92
CA GLN A 449 25.14 -17.59 -5.13
C GLN A 449 26.33 -16.90 -5.80
N ASP A 450 27.47 -16.81 -5.10
CA ASP A 450 28.63 -16.06 -5.59
C ASP A 450 29.31 -16.77 -6.78
N THR A 451 29.28 -18.11 -6.79
CA THR A 451 29.92 -18.95 -7.81
C THR A 451 29.03 -20.10 -8.23
N SER A 452 29.14 -20.63 -9.44
CA SER A 452 28.20 -21.65 -9.95
C SER A 452 28.15 -22.98 -9.17
N TYR A 453 29.06 -23.23 -8.24
CA TYR A 453 29.19 -24.49 -7.48
C TYR A 453 28.94 -24.34 -5.96
N THR A 454 28.49 -23.17 -5.50
CA THR A 454 28.22 -22.87 -4.08
C THR A 454 26.74 -22.89 -3.68
N CYS A 455 25.85 -23.44 -4.51
CA CYS A 455 24.40 -23.52 -4.21
C CYS A 455 24.06 -24.18 -2.86
N GLY A 456 24.85 -25.17 -2.42
CA GLY A 456 24.72 -25.80 -1.10
C GLY A 456 25.06 -24.84 0.05
N PRO A 457 26.27 -24.25 0.09
CA PRO A 457 26.65 -23.20 1.02
C PRO A 457 25.67 -22.02 1.04
N THR A 458 25.18 -21.55 -0.11
CA THR A 458 24.18 -20.48 -0.15
C THR A 458 22.86 -20.93 0.48
N SER A 459 22.39 -22.15 0.18
CA SER A 459 21.18 -22.72 0.80
C SER A 459 21.32 -22.86 2.33
N CYS A 460 22.52 -23.22 2.81
CA CYS A 460 22.84 -23.24 4.24
C CYS A 460 22.84 -21.83 4.86
N SER A 461 23.35 -20.82 4.14
CA SER A 461 23.27 -19.42 4.55
C SER A 461 21.81 -19.04 4.76
N MET A 462 20.93 -19.32 3.79
CA MET A 462 19.48 -19.07 3.92
C MET A 462 18.85 -19.75 5.14
N CYS A 463 19.16 -21.03 5.36
CA CYS A 463 18.71 -21.76 6.54
C CYS A 463 19.16 -21.07 7.85
N SER A 464 20.39 -20.55 7.90
CA SER A 464 20.91 -19.86 9.08
C SER A 464 20.22 -18.50 9.35
N GLN A 465 19.81 -17.78 8.30
CA GLN A 465 19.12 -16.49 8.43
C GLN A 465 17.73 -16.65 9.02
N VAL A 466 16.98 -17.66 8.54
CA VAL A 466 15.63 -17.95 9.06
C VAL A 466 15.66 -18.42 10.51
N LEU A 467 16.76 -19.08 10.91
CA LEU A 467 17.07 -19.51 12.26
C LEU A 467 17.77 -18.45 13.12
N LYS A 468 17.88 -17.20 12.65
CA LYS A 468 18.38 -16.04 13.41
C LYS A 468 19.82 -16.16 13.91
N ASN A 469 20.63 -16.98 13.24
CA ASN A 469 22.03 -17.23 13.60
C ASN A 469 23.02 -16.94 12.46
N TYR A 470 22.55 -16.30 11.38
CA TYR A 470 23.28 -15.76 10.23
C TYR A 470 24.74 -16.24 10.04
N LEU A 471 24.95 -17.07 9.02
CA LEU A 471 26.24 -17.51 8.49
C LEU A 471 26.30 -17.10 7.01
N CYS A 472 27.42 -16.54 6.55
CA CYS A 472 27.57 -16.14 5.15
C CYS A 472 28.00 -17.32 4.27
N GLU A 473 27.65 -17.26 2.97
CA GLU A 473 28.03 -18.25 1.97
C GLU A 473 29.53 -18.53 1.96
N SER A 474 30.36 -17.49 1.92
CA SER A 474 31.83 -17.64 1.85
C SER A 474 32.41 -18.44 3.02
N TYR A 475 31.85 -18.28 4.22
CA TYR A 475 32.22 -19.06 5.38
C TYR A 475 31.80 -20.52 5.21
N LEU A 476 30.56 -20.75 4.81
CA LEU A 476 30.01 -22.09 4.62
C LEU A 476 30.71 -22.85 3.50
N ALA A 477 31.04 -22.20 2.38
CA ALA A 477 31.75 -22.81 1.25
C ALA A 477 33.15 -23.28 1.66
N LYS A 478 33.90 -22.40 2.36
CA LYS A 478 35.22 -22.75 2.90
C LYS A 478 35.15 -23.96 3.84
N HIS A 479 34.20 -23.97 4.78
CA HIS A 479 34.14 -25.01 5.81
C HIS A 479 33.45 -26.29 5.35
N SER A 480 32.71 -26.23 4.23
CA SER A 480 32.15 -27.41 3.56
C SER A 480 33.15 -28.07 2.61
N GLY A 481 34.30 -27.46 2.36
CA GLY A 481 35.28 -27.96 1.40
C GLY A 481 34.82 -27.83 -0.05
N THR A 482 34.03 -26.80 -0.35
CA THR A 482 33.43 -26.60 -1.66
C THR A 482 34.49 -26.30 -2.73
N THR A 483 34.50 -27.05 -3.83
CA THR A 483 35.42 -26.85 -4.96
C THR A 483 34.66 -26.74 -6.28
N ARG A 484 35.33 -26.22 -7.32
CA ARG A 484 34.76 -26.19 -8.68
C ARG A 484 34.55 -27.60 -9.27
N ALA A 485 35.42 -28.55 -8.91
CA ALA A 485 35.38 -29.91 -9.44
C ALA A 485 34.27 -30.74 -8.80
N ASP A 486 34.14 -30.64 -7.47
CA ASP A 486 33.30 -31.55 -6.67
C ASP A 486 31.98 -30.90 -6.22
N GLY A 487 31.86 -29.58 -6.37
CA GLY A 487 30.74 -28.82 -5.81
C GLY A 487 30.75 -28.89 -4.29
N THR A 488 29.59 -29.15 -3.69
CA THR A 488 29.46 -29.32 -2.23
C THR A 488 28.68 -30.59 -1.90
N THR A 489 29.21 -31.39 -0.97
CA THR A 489 28.54 -32.59 -0.46
C THR A 489 27.69 -32.26 0.78
N CYS A 490 26.63 -33.04 1.03
CA CYS A 490 25.86 -32.91 2.28
C CYS A 490 26.73 -33.10 3.53
N SER A 491 27.68 -34.04 3.51
CA SER A 491 28.63 -34.24 4.63
C SER A 491 29.48 -32.99 4.90
N GLY A 492 29.93 -32.31 3.84
CA GLY A 492 30.63 -31.02 3.96
C GLY A 492 29.77 -29.95 4.62
N MET A 493 28.51 -29.80 4.16
CA MET A 493 27.56 -28.84 4.75
C MET A 493 27.26 -29.14 6.22
N VAL A 494 27.07 -30.41 6.59
CA VAL A 494 26.90 -30.85 7.99
C VAL A 494 28.09 -30.40 8.84
N LYS A 495 29.33 -30.70 8.40
CA LYS A 495 30.56 -30.29 9.10
C LYS A 495 30.67 -28.78 9.28
N ALA A 496 30.23 -27.98 8.30
CA ALA A 496 30.26 -26.53 8.38
C ALA A 496 29.21 -25.97 9.36
N LEU A 497 27.99 -26.50 9.31
CA LEU A 497 26.88 -26.04 10.16
C LEU A 497 27.06 -26.45 11.63
N GLU A 498 27.53 -27.66 11.90
CA GLU A 498 27.71 -28.15 13.28
C GLU A 498 28.78 -27.39 14.07
N LYS A 499 29.71 -26.71 13.37
CA LYS A 499 30.65 -25.75 14.00
C LYS A 499 29.95 -24.51 14.57
N GLU A 500 28.73 -24.19 14.14
CA GLU A 500 28.05 -22.93 14.39
C GLU A 500 26.74 -23.07 15.20
N ASN A 501 26.70 -24.02 16.14
CA ASN A 501 25.52 -24.33 16.97
C ASN A 501 24.30 -24.80 16.17
N PHE A 502 24.53 -25.54 15.09
CA PHE A 502 23.47 -26.27 14.42
C PHE A 502 23.64 -27.78 14.64
N ILE A 503 22.56 -28.52 14.41
CA ILE A 503 22.57 -29.96 14.21
C ILE A 503 21.83 -30.24 12.90
N CYS A 504 22.36 -31.18 12.13
CA CYS A 504 21.81 -31.53 10.84
C CYS A 504 21.30 -32.97 10.85
N THR A 505 20.13 -33.22 10.26
CA THR A 505 19.60 -34.58 10.07
C THR A 505 19.38 -34.84 8.60
N LEU A 506 19.99 -35.90 8.08
CA LEU A 506 19.79 -36.34 6.71
C LEU A 506 18.34 -36.83 6.50
N PHE A 507 17.81 -36.53 5.33
CA PHE A 507 16.63 -37.17 4.77
C PHE A 507 16.87 -37.46 3.29
N TYR A 508 16.05 -38.35 2.74
CA TYR A 508 16.13 -38.82 1.36
C TYR A 508 14.78 -38.65 0.68
N ARG A 509 14.68 -38.95 -0.63
CA ARG A 509 13.43 -38.83 -1.39
C ARG A 509 12.26 -39.58 -0.74
N ASN A 510 12.50 -40.81 -0.29
CA ASN A 510 11.50 -41.66 0.35
C ASN A 510 11.09 -41.17 1.76
N SER A 511 11.87 -40.28 2.38
CA SER A 511 11.66 -39.75 3.72
C SER A 511 11.43 -38.24 3.73
N PHE A 512 11.10 -37.64 2.57
CA PHE A 512 10.81 -36.20 2.49
C PHE A 512 9.69 -35.75 3.42
N SER A 513 8.70 -36.63 3.67
CA SER A 513 7.63 -36.40 4.65
C SER A 513 8.15 -36.13 6.07
N LYS A 514 9.29 -36.73 6.46
CA LYS A 514 9.97 -36.43 7.74
C LYS A 514 10.41 -34.98 7.79
N ALA A 515 11.06 -34.48 6.74
CA ALA A 515 11.50 -33.09 6.66
C ALA A 515 10.31 -32.11 6.71
N LEU A 516 9.22 -32.41 6.00
CA LEU A 516 7.99 -31.61 6.02
C LEU A 516 7.34 -31.57 7.41
N ASN A 517 7.31 -32.70 8.12
CA ASN A 517 6.81 -32.78 9.49
C ASN A 517 7.65 -31.94 10.46
N GLU A 518 8.98 -31.95 10.31
CA GLU A 518 9.88 -31.13 11.10
C GLU A 518 9.69 -29.63 10.81
N LEU A 519 9.53 -29.24 9.53
CA LEU A 519 9.20 -27.86 9.14
C LEU A 519 7.87 -27.41 9.77
N LYS A 520 6.86 -28.29 9.81
CA LYS A 520 5.54 -27.98 10.38
C LYS A 520 5.61 -27.67 11.87
N LYS A 521 6.48 -28.37 12.61
CA LYS A 521 6.78 -28.07 14.02
C LYS A 521 7.42 -26.67 14.16
N GLY A 522 8.29 -26.31 13.21
CA GLY A 522 9.06 -25.06 13.21
C GLY A 522 10.44 -25.24 13.85
N GLY A 523 11.19 -24.13 13.95
CA GLY A 523 12.54 -24.13 14.52
C GLY A 523 13.58 -24.87 13.68
N CYS A 524 13.28 -25.13 12.40
CA CYS A 524 14.21 -25.69 11.43
C CYS A 524 14.02 -25.05 10.06
N ALA A 525 15.00 -25.28 9.20
CA ALA A 525 14.92 -25.06 7.76
C ALA A 525 15.51 -26.28 7.05
N VAL A 526 15.31 -26.40 5.75
CA VAL A 526 15.73 -27.58 4.99
C VAL A 526 16.60 -27.17 3.81
N VAL A 527 17.71 -27.89 3.61
CA VAL A 527 18.46 -27.87 2.35
C VAL A 527 17.97 -29.05 1.52
N PHE A 528 17.43 -28.76 0.35
CA PHE A 528 16.88 -29.74 -0.59
C PHE A 528 17.80 -29.88 -1.80
N HIS A 529 18.16 -31.10 -2.15
CA HIS A 529 18.99 -31.42 -3.30
C HIS A 529 18.10 -31.74 -4.51
N ALA A 530 18.05 -30.81 -5.45
CA ALA A 530 17.45 -30.96 -6.77
C ALA A 530 18.51 -31.44 -7.79
N LYS A 531 18.15 -31.54 -9.07
CA LYS A 531 19.07 -31.99 -10.12
C LYS A 531 20.28 -31.06 -10.24
N HIS A 532 21.42 -31.54 -9.77
CA HIS A 532 22.71 -30.83 -9.73
C HIS A 532 22.66 -29.47 -9.01
N HIS A 533 21.71 -29.28 -8.09
CA HIS A 533 21.46 -27.98 -7.47
C HIS A 533 20.87 -28.09 -6.08
N TYR A 534 21.29 -27.24 -5.14
CA TYR A 534 20.66 -27.13 -3.83
C TYR A 534 19.77 -25.90 -3.75
N VAL A 535 18.62 -26.07 -3.08
CA VAL A 535 17.72 -24.98 -2.71
C VAL A 535 17.37 -25.05 -1.24
N ALA A 536 17.03 -23.91 -0.63
CA ALA A 536 16.57 -23.88 0.74
C ALA A 536 15.03 -23.90 0.80
N ILE A 537 14.48 -24.74 1.66
CA ILE A 537 13.07 -24.73 2.04
C ILE A 537 12.98 -24.10 3.43
N LEU A 538 12.33 -22.94 3.51
CA LEU A 538 12.37 -22.03 4.66
C LEU A 538 11.15 -22.16 5.58
N ASP A 539 10.00 -22.59 5.05
CA ASP A 539 8.78 -22.81 5.82
C ASP A 539 7.81 -23.72 5.07
N ILE A 540 6.73 -24.13 5.74
CA ILE A 540 5.63 -24.93 5.21
C ILE A 540 4.28 -24.26 5.53
N SER A 541 3.34 -24.35 4.59
CA SER A 541 1.99 -23.80 4.78
C SER A 541 1.24 -24.58 5.87
N LYS A 542 0.24 -23.94 6.49
CA LYS A 542 -0.53 -24.54 7.61
C LYS A 542 -1.19 -25.88 7.24
N ASP A 543 -1.68 -25.99 6.01
CA ASP A 543 -2.28 -27.21 5.46
C ASP A 543 -1.23 -28.26 5.04
N GLY A 544 0.06 -27.92 5.07
CA GLY A 544 1.16 -28.80 4.68
C GLY A 544 1.32 -28.98 3.16
N LYS A 545 0.54 -28.27 2.33
CA LYS A 545 0.50 -28.51 0.87
C LYS A 545 1.54 -27.71 0.09
N LYS A 546 2.08 -26.64 0.68
CA LYS A 546 3.08 -25.77 0.05
C LYS A 546 4.28 -25.57 0.96
N VAL A 547 5.43 -25.37 0.35
CA VAL A 547 6.68 -25.01 1.00
C VAL A 547 7.22 -23.71 0.43
N LEU A 548 7.82 -22.89 1.28
CA LEU A 548 8.49 -21.67 0.85
C LEU A 548 9.91 -22.01 0.43
N VAL A 549 10.23 -21.81 -0.85
CA VAL A 549 11.54 -22.14 -1.40
C VAL A 549 12.32 -20.87 -1.69
N SER A 550 13.62 -20.87 -1.36
CA SER A 550 14.61 -19.90 -1.80
C SER A 550 15.64 -20.61 -2.67
N ASN A 551 15.75 -20.16 -3.91
CA ASN A 551 16.70 -20.62 -4.91
C ASN A 551 17.74 -19.52 -5.15
N SER A 552 18.96 -19.76 -4.69
CA SER A 552 20.08 -18.82 -4.73
C SER A 552 20.60 -18.50 -6.14
N TYR A 553 20.26 -19.32 -7.14
CA TYR A 553 20.60 -19.10 -8.56
C TYR A 553 19.42 -18.49 -9.36
N GLY A 554 18.35 -18.06 -8.68
CA GLY A 554 17.16 -17.50 -9.31
C GLY A 554 16.10 -18.56 -9.67
N SER A 555 16.26 -19.22 -10.82
CA SER A 555 15.32 -20.23 -11.33
C SER A 555 15.97 -21.47 -11.96
N TYR A 556 17.22 -21.79 -11.57
CA TYR A 556 17.87 -23.02 -12.02
C TYR A 556 17.01 -24.25 -11.72
N ASP A 557 17.02 -25.23 -12.64
CA ASP A 557 16.16 -26.43 -12.61
C ASP A 557 14.65 -26.13 -12.57
N ASP A 558 14.25 -24.95 -13.07
CA ASP A 558 12.89 -24.40 -13.04
C ASP A 558 12.32 -24.27 -11.62
N ILE A 559 13.13 -24.14 -10.58
CA ILE A 559 12.65 -23.97 -9.20
C ILE A 559 12.61 -22.49 -8.84
N PRO A 560 11.47 -21.78 -8.93
CA PRO A 560 11.42 -20.37 -8.55
C PRO A 560 11.42 -20.21 -7.03
N SER A 561 11.98 -19.10 -6.57
CA SER A 561 11.94 -18.70 -5.17
C SER A 561 10.57 -18.14 -4.77
N LYS A 562 9.67 -19.02 -4.34
CA LYS A 562 8.30 -18.68 -3.91
C LYS A 562 7.69 -19.86 -3.14
N TRP A 563 6.43 -19.70 -2.74
CA TRP A 563 5.61 -20.82 -2.30
C TRP A 563 5.35 -21.80 -3.46
N LEU A 564 5.84 -23.03 -3.31
CA LEU A 564 5.70 -24.13 -4.26
C LEU A 564 4.90 -25.28 -3.65
N THR A 565 4.17 -26.05 -4.45
CA THR A 565 3.46 -27.22 -3.94
C THR A 565 4.45 -28.32 -3.53
N VAL A 566 4.11 -29.08 -2.49
CA VAL A 566 4.91 -30.23 -2.06
C VAL A 566 5.03 -31.26 -3.19
N GLU A 567 3.95 -31.50 -3.94
CA GLU A 567 3.96 -32.41 -5.10
C GLU A 567 4.93 -31.93 -6.19
N TYR A 568 5.00 -30.61 -6.44
CA TYR A 568 5.99 -30.06 -7.35
C TYR A 568 7.41 -30.31 -6.88
N MET A 569 7.70 -30.12 -5.59
CA MET A 569 9.05 -30.37 -5.07
C MET A 569 9.44 -31.84 -5.14
N LYS A 570 8.50 -32.78 -4.97
CA LYS A 570 8.75 -34.22 -5.09
C LYS A 570 9.20 -34.64 -6.50
N THR A 571 8.83 -33.90 -7.55
CA THR A 571 9.27 -34.19 -8.92
C THR A 571 10.69 -33.68 -9.22
N ARG A 572 11.27 -32.86 -8.32
CA ARG A 572 12.60 -32.23 -8.51
C ARG A 572 13.78 -33.04 -7.97
N TYR A 573 13.53 -34.16 -7.30
CA TYR A 573 14.61 -35.07 -6.91
C TYR A 573 15.36 -35.62 -8.12
N TYR A 574 16.67 -35.73 -8.00
CA TYR A 574 17.50 -36.40 -8.98
C TYR A 574 17.65 -37.89 -8.66
N LYS A 575 17.72 -38.74 -9.70
CA LYS A 575 17.72 -40.20 -9.52
C LYS A 575 18.96 -40.73 -8.78
N ASN A 576 20.09 -40.02 -8.85
CA ASN A 576 21.39 -40.50 -8.34
C ASN A 576 21.86 -39.75 -7.07
N TYR A 577 21.20 -38.65 -6.71
CA TYR A 577 21.50 -37.85 -5.51
C TYR A 577 20.19 -37.31 -4.97
N ASP A 578 19.76 -37.84 -3.82
CA ASP A 578 18.46 -37.52 -3.22
C ASP A 578 18.57 -37.15 -1.74
N ASP A 579 19.79 -36.93 -1.26
CA ASP A 579 20.11 -36.55 0.10
C ASP A 579 19.82 -35.07 0.35
N GLY A 580 19.16 -34.76 1.47
CA GLY A 580 18.89 -33.42 1.94
C GLY A 580 19.14 -33.28 3.43
N LEU A 581 19.16 -32.03 3.92
CA LEU A 581 19.44 -31.72 5.33
C LEU A 581 18.28 -31.00 5.99
N ILE A 582 17.84 -31.50 7.14
CA ILE A 582 17.04 -30.73 8.10
C ILE A 582 18.04 -30.01 9.02
N VAL A 583 18.04 -28.69 9.00
CA VAL A 583 18.95 -27.84 9.78
C VAL A 583 18.21 -27.31 11.01
N ARG A 584 18.73 -27.58 12.21
CA ARG A 584 18.15 -27.15 13.49
C ARG A 584 19.19 -26.44 14.34
N LEU A 585 18.73 -25.51 15.18
CA LEU A 585 19.57 -24.91 16.21
C LEU A 585 19.92 -25.95 17.29
N ASN A 586 21.13 -25.87 17.83
CA ASN A 586 21.66 -26.80 18.82
C ASN A 586 22.44 -26.04 19.90
N TYR A 587 21.73 -25.44 20.85
CA TYR A 587 22.34 -24.68 21.94
C TYR A 587 22.39 -25.45 23.25
N LYS A 588 23.51 -25.32 23.97
CA LYS A 588 23.61 -25.70 25.39
C LYS A 588 23.28 -24.50 26.28
N LEU A 589 22.00 -24.32 26.63
CA LEU A 589 21.52 -23.18 27.43
C LEU A 589 21.40 -23.52 28.92
N SER A 590 21.86 -22.62 29.80
CA SER A 590 21.63 -22.76 31.24
C SER A 590 20.15 -22.63 31.59
N LYS A 591 19.72 -23.22 32.72
CA LYS A 591 18.31 -23.17 33.15
C LYS A 591 17.79 -21.74 33.31
N ASN A 592 18.64 -20.83 33.78
CA ASN A 592 18.28 -19.42 33.90
C ASN A 592 17.96 -18.78 32.55
N VAL A 593 18.77 -19.05 31.51
CA VAL A 593 18.50 -18.55 30.15
C VAL A 593 17.23 -19.17 29.58
N GLN A 594 17.01 -20.48 29.79
CA GLN A 594 15.77 -21.13 29.35
C GLN A 594 14.53 -20.48 29.97
N ASN A 595 14.54 -20.26 31.29
CA ASN A 595 13.44 -19.63 32.02
C ASN A 595 13.19 -18.19 31.53
N GLN A 596 14.25 -17.43 31.27
CA GLN A 596 14.17 -16.08 30.71
C GLN A 596 13.49 -16.08 29.33
N ILE A 597 13.90 -16.99 28.44
CA ILE A 597 13.35 -17.07 27.07
C ILE A 597 11.90 -17.55 27.08
N ASN A 598 11.55 -18.51 27.93
CA ASN A 598 10.16 -18.98 28.04
C ASN A 598 9.25 -17.90 28.63
N SER A 599 9.71 -17.15 29.64
CA SER A 599 8.99 -15.98 30.18
C SER A 599 8.76 -14.93 29.09
N TYR A 600 9.78 -14.65 28.28
CA TYR A 600 9.68 -13.76 27.13
C TYR A 600 8.66 -14.27 26.11
N TYR A 601 8.72 -15.55 25.76
CA TYR A 601 7.87 -16.18 24.76
C TYR A 601 6.38 -16.06 25.12
N SER A 602 6.03 -16.44 26.35
CA SER A 602 4.66 -16.32 26.88
C SER A 602 4.19 -14.86 26.96
N SER A 603 5.10 -13.94 27.32
CA SER A 603 4.80 -12.53 27.51
C SER A 603 4.57 -11.74 26.21
N MET A 604 5.17 -12.19 25.10
CA MET A 604 5.25 -11.42 23.85
C MET A 604 4.27 -11.89 22.78
N ALA A 605 3.20 -12.55 23.20
CA ALA A 605 2.21 -13.22 22.37
C ALA A 605 2.85 -14.34 21.52
N PRO A 606 2.85 -15.59 22.02
CA PRO A 606 3.52 -16.72 21.39
C PRO A 606 2.86 -17.13 20.06
N ASN A 607 3.45 -18.13 19.40
CA ASN A 607 2.93 -18.74 18.17
C ASN A 607 2.72 -17.73 17.04
N TRP A 608 3.78 -17.01 16.68
CA TRP A 608 3.77 -16.19 15.47
C TRP A 608 4.09 -17.05 14.25
N ASP A 609 3.15 -17.08 13.30
CA ASP A 609 3.33 -17.68 11.99
C ASP A 609 3.99 -16.65 11.07
N ALA A 610 5.21 -16.96 10.62
CA ALA A 610 6.10 -15.98 10.03
C ALA A 610 5.85 -15.74 8.54
N HIS A 611 5.31 -16.72 7.80
CA HIS A 611 5.15 -16.63 6.35
C HIS A 611 3.68 -16.80 5.92
N ASN A 612 3.13 -15.80 5.23
CA ASN A 612 1.83 -15.89 4.57
C ASN A 612 2.00 -16.41 3.13
N ILE A 613 1.08 -17.29 2.68
CA ILE A 613 1.13 -17.95 1.36
C ILE A 613 1.02 -17.00 0.16
N HIS A 614 0.64 -15.74 0.39
CA HIS A 614 0.53 -14.69 -0.64
C HIS A 614 1.82 -13.86 -0.80
N GLU A 615 2.87 -14.19 -0.06
CA GLU A 615 4.13 -13.46 -0.12
C GLU A 615 4.96 -13.88 -1.34
N VAL A 616 5.50 -12.86 -2.01
CA VAL A 616 6.59 -13.01 -2.95
C VAL A 616 7.87 -12.87 -2.14
N VAL A 617 8.69 -13.92 -2.08
CA VAL A 617 10.07 -13.81 -1.59
C VAL A 617 10.72 -12.75 -2.47
N SER A 618 11.19 -11.63 -1.91
CA SER A 618 11.83 -10.58 -2.72
C SER A 618 13.18 -11.06 -3.23
#